data_AF-A0A0G8AXZ5-F1
#
_entry.id   AF-A0A0G8AXZ5-F1
#
_cell.length_a   1.000
_cell.length_b   1.000
_cell.length_c   1.000
_cell.angle_alpha   90.00
_cell.angle_beta   90.00
_cell.angle_gamma   90.00
#
_symmetry.space_group_name_H-M   'P 1'
#
loop_
_entity.id
_entity.type
_entity.pdbx_description
1 polymer ?
#
loop_
_entity_poly.entity_id
_entity_poly.type
_entity_poly.pdbx_seq_one_letter_code
_entity_poly.pdbx_strand_id
1 'polypeptide(L)'
;MDRAVCLAAGSPYVELRLSVNWRQVHELLSLDADLAQPAERWAADTSGGVIERPARPRTAGERSRWHCAVVSWMALLQQQGGLAVLVDGPQGIHVQDHRLSVALLRGATWPDPGADRGWWRQRLGLMPLDGGWCESHVPAAADHLRWPLWLRPLPSAQRPDPARQLWFPWPEYTQRLLELRPTENGRQSQLTLQQLAPCRGRLGWLKLFTDAELKPLQPWEIRSVPLSDRV
;
A
#
# COMPACT_ATOMS: atom_id res chain seq x y z
N MET A 1 10.28 17.20 -18.85
CA MET A 1 9.61 16.50 -17.72
C MET A 1 9.11 17.58 -16.81
N ASP A 2 7.81 17.56 -16.53
CA ASP A 2 7.20 18.48 -15.59
C ASP A 2 7.02 17.77 -14.26
N ARG A 3 7.28 18.48 -13.17
CA ARG A 3 7.17 17.94 -11.81
C ARG A 3 6.48 18.93 -10.89
N ALA A 4 5.61 18.42 -10.03
CA ALA A 4 4.98 19.17 -8.96
C ALA A 4 5.16 18.42 -7.64
N VAL A 5 5.42 19.17 -6.58
CA VAL A 5 5.54 18.66 -5.21
C VAL A 5 4.39 19.26 -4.42
N CYS A 6 3.54 18.41 -3.84
CA CYS A 6 2.31 18.84 -3.16
C CYS A 6 2.29 18.27 -1.74
N LEU A 7 2.10 19.13 -0.74
CA LEU A 7 1.79 18.73 0.63
C LEU A 7 0.38 19.21 0.96
N ALA A 8 -0.58 18.29 0.97
CA ALA A 8 -1.95 18.60 1.36
C ALA A 8 -2.06 18.74 2.88
N ALA A 9 -2.97 19.59 3.34
CA ALA A 9 -3.24 19.75 4.77
C ALA A 9 -3.66 18.41 5.39
N GLY A 10 -3.02 18.02 6.50
CA GLY A 10 -3.27 16.75 7.19
C GLY A 10 -2.75 15.51 6.47
N SER A 11 -2.06 15.64 5.33
CA SER A 11 -1.42 14.50 4.67
C SER A 11 -0.17 14.06 5.44
N PRO A 12 0.01 12.75 5.71
CA PRO A 12 1.23 12.26 6.34
C PRO A 12 2.40 12.13 5.34
N TYR A 13 2.16 12.40 4.05
CA TYR A 13 3.17 12.30 3.00
C TYR A 13 3.15 13.51 2.08
N VAL A 14 4.29 13.75 1.44
CA VAL A 14 4.44 14.68 0.32
C VAL A 14 4.17 13.92 -0.98
N GLU A 15 3.26 14.41 -1.81
CA GLU A 15 2.96 13.82 -3.12
C GLU A 15 3.86 14.43 -4.21
N LEU A 16 4.54 13.57 -4.94
CA LEU A 16 5.28 13.89 -6.17
C LEU A 16 4.42 13.54 -7.37
N ARG A 17 4.15 14.53 -8.22
CA ARG A 17 3.43 14.36 -9.49
C ARG A 17 4.39 14.60 -10.64
N LEU A 18 4.57 13.58 -11.49
CA LEU A 18 5.48 13.61 -12.61
C LEU A 18 4.68 13.52 -13.92
N SER A 19 5.02 14.36 -14.89
CA SER A 19 4.55 14.26 -16.28
C SER A 19 5.75 14.15 -17.21
N VAL A 20 5.86 13.02 -17.89
CA VAL A 20 7.03 12.65 -18.69
C VAL A 20 6.58 12.33 -20.11
N ASN A 21 7.14 13.02 -21.11
CA ASN A 21 7.09 12.58 -22.50
C ASN A 21 8.27 11.64 -22.74
N TRP A 22 8.03 10.35 -22.55
CA TRP A 22 9.05 9.33 -22.64
C TRP A 22 9.33 8.98 -24.11
N ARG A 23 10.57 9.21 -24.52
CA ARG A 23 11.05 8.91 -25.88
C ARG A 23 12.35 8.10 -25.87
N GLN A 24 12.82 7.71 -24.69
CA GLN A 24 14.09 7.02 -24.54
C GLN A 24 13.97 5.55 -24.90
N VAL A 25 15.11 4.98 -25.28
CA VAL A 25 15.25 3.61 -25.77
C VAL A 25 16.43 2.99 -25.06
N HIS A 26 16.27 1.76 -24.58
CA HIS A 26 17.25 1.05 -23.76
C HIS A 26 17.64 1.77 -22.45
N GLU A 27 16.76 2.65 -21.96
CA GLU A 27 16.95 3.38 -20.71
C GLU A 27 15.88 3.03 -19.68
N LEU A 28 16.22 3.23 -18.41
CA LEU A 28 15.34 3.12 -17.26
C LEU A 28 15.32 4.47 -16.55
N LEU A 29 14.14 5.09 -16.46
CA LEU A 29 13.93 6.21 -15.55
C LEU A 29 13.63 5.66 -14.16
N SER A 30 14.44 6.03 -13.17
CA SER A 30 14.16 5.76 -11.77
C SER A 30 14.06 7.05 -10.95
N LEU A 31 13.33 6.98 -9.86
CA LEU A 31 13.38 7.96 -8.78
C LEU A 31 14.21 7.37 -7.64
N ASP A 32 15.30 8.06 -7.31
CA ASP A 32 16.19 7.68 -6.23
C ASP A 32 15.94 8.58 -5.02
N ALA A 33 15.82 7.97 -3.85
CA ALA A 33 15.73 8.62 -2.55
C ALA A 33 16.88 8.10 -1.68
N ASP A 34 17.83 8.99 -1.38
CA ASP A 34 18.92 8.70 -0.47
C ASP A 34 18.50 9.03 0.98
N LEU A 35 18.85 8.15 1.90
CA LEU A 35 18.69 8.38 3.33
C LEU A 35 19.94 9.02 3.92
N ALA A 36 19.74 9.92 4.88
CA ALA A 36 20.84 10.51 5.64
C ALA A 36 21.62 9.47 6.48
N GLN A 37 20.96 8.37 6.86
CA GLN A 37 21.58 7.27 7.59
C GLN A 37 21.16 5.92 6.99
N PRO A 38 22.01 4.89 7.05
CA PRO A 38 21.65 3.56 6.57
C PRO A 38 20.46 2.98 7.34
N ALA A 39 19.50 2.42 6.62
CA ALA A 39 18.44 1.59 7.17
C ALA A 39 19.00 0.25 7.67
N GLU A 40 18.36 -0.29 8.70
CA GLU A 40 18.66 -1.63 9.20
C GLU A 40 17.87 -2.69 8.43
N ARG A 41 16.62 -2.36 8.09
CA ARG A 41 15.68 -3.25 7.41
C ARG A 41 14.89 -2.48 6.36
N TRP A 42 14.27 -3.22 5.47
CA TRP A 42 13.26 -2.69 4.57
C TRP A 42 12.05 -3.61 4.54
N ALA A 43 10.89 -3.01 4.34
CA ALA A 43 9.62 -3.70 4.14
C ALA A 43 8.99 -3.28 2.82
N ALA A 44 8.27 -4.18 2.17
CA ALA A 44 7.47 -3.86 1.00
C ALA A 44 6.22 -4.73 0.96
N ASP A 45 5.14 -4.20 0.42
CA ASP A 45 3.94 -4.98 0.23
C ASP A 45 4.03 -5.93 -0.96
N THR A 46 3.27 -7.01 -0.85
CA THR A 46 3.09 -8.01 -1.90
C THR A 46 1.59 -8.29 -2.08
N SER A 47 1.25 -9.06 -3.11
CA SER A 47 -0.09 -9.61 -3.29
C SER A 47 -0.42 -10.59 -2.16
N GLY A 48 -0.87 -10.08 -1.02
CA GLY A 48 -1.32 -10.90 0.11
C GLY A 48 -0.44 -10.83 1.36
N GLY A 49 0.65 -10.06 1.38
CA GLY A 49 1.40 -9.84 2.62
C GLY A 49 2.35 -8.66 2.59
N VAL A 50 3.27 -8.69 3.56
CA VAL A 50 4.42 -7.78 3.63
C VAL A 50 5.67 -8.65 3.71
N ILE A 51 6.66 -8.34 2.88
CA ILE A 51 7.99 -8.90 3.02
C ILE A 51 8.84 -7.93 3.83
N GLU A 52 9.68 -8.46 4.71
CA GLU A 52 10.64 -7.66 5.45
C GLU A 52 12.01 -8.34 5.41
N ARG A 53 13.06 -7.57 5.09
CA ARG A 53 14.41 -8.10 4.92
C ARG A 53 15.45 -7.15 5.54
N PRO A 54 16.65 -7.65 5.90
CA PRO A 54 17.77 -6.78 6.22
C PRO A 54 18.12 -5.87 5.04
N ALA A 55 18.41 -4.60 5.30
CA ALA A 55 18.81 -3.65 4.25
C ALA A 55 20.25 -3.88 3.77
N ARG A 56 21.11 -4.46 4.62
CA ARG A 56 22.46 -4.91 4.26
C ARG A 56 22.48 -6.41 3.97
N PRO A 57 22.65 -6.83 2.70
CA PRO A 57 22.72 -8.25 2.36
C PRO A 57 24.05 -8.86 2.84
N ARG A 58 23.98 -10.00 3.55
CA ARG A 58 25.15 -10.70 4.11
C ARG A 58 25.54 -11.91 3.26
N THR A 59 24.58 -12.63 2.73
CA THR A 59 24.79 -13.84 1.92
C THR A 59 24.77 -13.53 0.41
N ALA A 60 25.36 -14.40 -0.40
CA ALA A 60 25.30 -14.27 -1.87
C ALA A 60 23.84 -14.29 -2.39
N GLY A 61 22.98 -15.08 -1.75
CA GLY A 61 21.55 -15.14 -2.08
C GLY A 61 20.78 -13.88 -1.70
N GLU A 62 21.18 -13.15 -0.67
CA GLU A 62 20.61 -11.83 -0.36
C GLU A 62 21.11 -10.77 -1.33
N ARG A 63 22.40 -10.81 -1.71
CA ARG A 63 22.99 -9.88 -2.67
C ARG A 63 22.38 -10.00 -4.07
N SER A 64 21.93 -11.19 -4.46
CA SER A 64 21.26 -11.38 -5.76
C SER A 64 19.82 -10.85 -5.80
N ARG A 65 19.21 -10.54 -4.65
CA ARG A 65 17.82 -10.06 -4.52
C ARG A 65 17.75 -8.54 -4.37
N TRP A 66 18.55 -7.84 -5.16
CA TRP A 66 18.65 -6.38 -5.15
C TRP A 66 17.40 -5.70 -5.73
N HIS A 67 16.64 -6.39 -6.57
CA HIS A 67 15.37 -5.91 -7.14
C HIS A 67 14.16 -6.65 -6.54
N CYS A 68 13.05 -5.94 -6.34
CA CYS A 68 11.79 -6.50 -5.90
C CYS A 68 10.61 -5.80 -6.59
N ALA A 69 9.52 -6.52 -6.82
CA ALA A 69 8.25 -5.89 -7.16
C ALA A 69 7.55 -5.42 -5.88
N VAL A 70 6.92 -4.25 -5.95
CA VAL A 70 6.07 -3.66 -4.90
C VAL A 70 4.70 -3.38 -5.49
N VAL A 71 3.62 -3.42 -4.69
CA VAL A 71 2.24 -3.21 -5.18
C VAL A 71 1.74 -1.80 -4.87
N SER A 72 1.97 -1.30 -3.65
CA SER A 72 1.50 0.01 -3.18
C SER A 72 2.55 0.81 -2.44
N TRP A 73 3.45 0.16 -1.72
CA TRP A 73 4.33 0.86 -0.81
C TRP A 73 5.54 0.03 -0.43
N MET A 74 6.63 0.74 -0.15
CA MET A 74 7.79 0.17 0.49
C MET A 74 8.29 1.11 1.57
N ALA A 75 9.05 0.61 2.54
CA ALA A 75 9.63 1.37 3.62
C ALA A 75 11.07 0.96 3.90
N LEU A 76 11.95 1.94 4.07
CA LEU A 76 13.24 1.78 4.70
C LEU A 76 13.12 2.11 6.18
N LEU A 77 13.63 1.24 7.05
CA LEU A 77 13.42 1.29 8.50
C LEU A 77 14.76 1.48 9.21
N GLN A 78 14.82 2.49 10.07
CA GLN A 78 15.91 2.76 11.00
C GLN A 78 15.45 2.45 12.43
N GLN A 79 16.33 2.52 13.43
CA GLN A 79 15.95 2.25 14.83
C GLN A 79 14.79 3.12 15.32
N GLN A 80 14.73 4.37 14.86
CA GLN A 80 13.73 5.35 15.25
C GLN A 80 13.23 6.08 14.01
N GLY A 81 12.39 5.40 13.23
CA GLY A 81 11.75 5.99 12.05
C GLY A 81 12.22 5.41 10.73
N GLY A 82 12.18 6.26 9.70
CA GLY A 82 12.54 5.86 8.35
C GLY A 82 11.77 6.64 7.29
N LEU A 83 11.69 6.06 6.11
CA LEU A 83 11.01 6.64 4.96
C LEU A 83 10.21 5.55 4.25
N ALA A 84 8.92 5.80 4.08
CA ALA A 84 8.11 5.03 3.15
C ALA A 84 7.95 5.77 1.82
N VAL A 85 7.94 4.99 0.75
CA VAL A 85 7.58 5.44 -0.59
C VAL A 85 6.32 4.71 -1.01
N LEU A 86 5.28 5.51 -1.27
CA LEU A 86 3.98 5.08 -1.73
C LEU A 86 3.95 5.19 -3.25
N VAL A 87 3.42 4.18 -3.94
CA VAL A 87 3.35 4.10 -5.40
C VAL A 87 1.91 3.88 -5.86
N ASP A 88 1.56 4.55 -6.97
CA ASP A 88 0.26 4.42 -7.61
C ASP A 88 0.28 3.29 -8.66
N GLY A 89 0.32 2.05 -8.15
CA GLY A 89 0.36 0.82 -8.94
C GLY A 89 1.69 0.06 -8.79
N PRO A 90 1.75 -1.20 -9.28
CA PRO A 90 2.93 -2.03 -9.09
C PRO A 90 4.17 -1.46 -9.76
N GLN A 91 5.28 -1.43 -9.02
CA GLN A 91 6.56 -0.93 -9.52
C GLN A 91 7.70 -1.89 -9.20
N GLY A 92 8.77 -1.79 -9.99
CA GLY A 92 10.05 -2.38 -9.63
C GLY A 92 10.79 -1.46 -8.66
N ILE A 93 11.33 -2.00 -7.59
CA ILE A 93 12.18 -1.27 -6.65
C ILE A 93 13.56 -1.91 -6.55
N HIS A 94 14.55 -1.08 -6.33
CA HIS A 94 15.90 -1.49 -5.97
C HIS A 94 16.26 -0.90 -4.61
N VAL A 95 16.76 -1.75 -3.71
CA VAL A 95 17.00 -1.38 -2.32
C VAL A 95 18.46 -1.61 -1.98
N GLN A 96 19.10 -0.55 -1.48
CA GLN A 96 20.36 -0.57 -0.77
C GLN A 96 20.15 -0.01 0.64
N ASP A 97 21.15 -0.16 1.50
CA ASP A 97 21.04 0.27 2.89
C ASP A 97 20.84 1.79 3.05
N HIS A 98 21.37 2.60 2.15
CA HIS A 98 21.26 4.06 2.20
C HIS A 98 20.48 4.66 1.02
N ARG A 99 20.03 3.83 0.07
CA ARG A 99 19.37 4.28 -1.16
C ARG A 99 18.18 3.41 -1.49
N LEU A 100 17.08 4.06 -1.79
CA LEU A 100 15.93 3.47 -2.44
C LEU A 100 15.81 3.98 -3.86
N SER A 101 15.56 3.07 -4.80
CA SER A 101 15.25 3.42 -6.18
C SER A 101 13.91 2.81 -6.58
N VAL A 102 13.01 3.63 -7.14
CA VAL A 102 11.75 3.18 -7.75
C VAL A 102 11.87 3.30 -9.26
N ALA A 103 11.75 2.17 -9.97
CA ALA A 103 11.68 2.16 -11.43
C ALA A 103 10.35 2.79 -11.87
N LEU A 104 10.43 3.81 -12.73
CA LEU A 104 9.29 4.58 -13.19
C LEU A 104 8.89 4.20 -14.62
N LEU A 105 9.82 4.29 -15.57
CA LEU A 105 9.56 4.04 -16.99
C LEU A 105 10.73 3.31 -17.61
N ARG A 106 10.46 2.36 -18.51
CA ARG A 106 11.49 1.57 -19.20
C ARG A 106 11.32 1.67 -20.70
N GLY A 107 12.36 2.11 -21.41
CA GLY A 107 12.40 2.12 -22.87
C GLY A 107 12.77 0.76 -23.48
N ALA A 108 12.06 -0.31 -23.13
CA ALA A 108 12.31 -1.61 -23.74
C ALA A 108 11.88 -1.62 -25.22
N THR A 109 12.56 -2.39 -26.07
CA THR A 109 12.24 -2.49 -27.51
C THR A 109 11.83 -3.88 -27.97
N TRP A 110 11.91 -4.86 -27.07
CA TRP A 110 11.43 -6.22 -27.30
C TRP A 110 10.45 -6.61 -26.18
N PRO A 111 9.29 -7.21 -26.49
CA PRO A 111 8.80 -7.57 -27.84
C PRO A 111 8.24 -6.39 -28.66
N ASP A 112 8.01 -5.23 -28.04
CA ASP A 112 7.43 -4.06 -28.67
C ASP A 112 8.45 -2.90 -28.75
N PRO A 113 8.87 -2.46 -29.96
CA PRO A 113 9.77 -1.32 -30.15
C PRO A 113 9.22 0.04 -29.69
N GLY A 114 7.90 0.14 -29.52
CA GLY A 114 7.18 1.34 -29.11
C GLY A 114 6.78 1.34 -27.63
N ALA A 115 7.14 0.30 -26.86
CA ALA A 115 6.72 0.15 -25.48
C ALA A 115 7.02 1.41 -24.65
N ASP A 116 6.02 1.82 -23.87
CA ASP A 116 6.06 2.97 -22.98
C ASP A 116 6.42 4.32 -23.62
N ARG A 117 6.45 4.46 -24.95
CA ARG A 117 6.66 5.77 -25.59
C ARG A 117 5.43 6.67 -25.44
N GLY A 118 5.67 7.96 -25.23
CA GLY A 118 4.62 8.98 -25.17
C GLY A 118 4.47 9.61 -23.79
N TRP A 119 3.29 10.17 -23.53
CA TRP A 119 3.02 10.92 -22.31
C TRP A 119 2.57 10.01 -21.16
N TRP A 120 3.31 10.07 -20.06
CA TRP A 120 3.02 9.37 -18.82
C TRP A 120 2.77 10.36 -17.69
N ARG A 121 1.86 9.97 -16.79
CA ARG A 121 1.63 10.65 -15.52
C ARG A 121 1.83 9.66 -14.40
N GLN A 122 2.64 10.04 -13.42
CA GLN A 122 2.95 9.20 -12.28
C GLN A 122 2.82 9.98 -10.98
N ARG A 123 2.38 9.28 -9.94
CA ARG A 123 2.20 9.80 -8.59
C ARG A 123 2.97 8.92 -7.62
N LEU A 124 3.73 9.54 -6.74
CA LEU A 124 4.42 8.88 -5.63
C LEU A 124 4.19 9.67 -4.35
N GLY A 125 4.13 8.99 -3.22
CA GLY A 125 4.12 9.62 -1.90
C GLY A 125 5.44 9.38 -1.17
N LEU A 126 6.05 10.43 -0.61
CA LEU A 126 7.19 10.32 0.30
C LEU A 126 6.69 10.56 1.72
N MET A 127 6.73 9.52 2.55
CA MET A 127 6.15 9.52 3.90
C MET A 127 7.26 9.30 4.94
N PRO A 128 7.64 10.33 5.72
CA PRO A 128 8.53 10.13 6.86
C PRO A 128 7.84 9.23 7.89
N LEU A 129 8.62 8.38 8.54
CA LEU A 129 8.13 7.46 9.57
C LEU A 129 8.70 7.84 10.93
N ASP A 130 7.85 7.77 11.96
CA ASP A 130 8.21 7.94 13.37
C ASP A 130 8.03 6.61 14.12
N GLY A 131 8.63 5.55 13.56
CA GLY A 131 8.53 4.18 14.03
C GLY A 131 8.53 3.18 12.88
N GLY A 132 7.87 2.04 13.10
CA GLY A 132 7.70 1.01 12.06
C GLY A 132 6.68 1.41 10.99
N TRP A 133 6.73 0.72 9.86
CA TRP A 133 5.78 0.93 8.74
C TRP A 133 4.33 0.64 9.16
N CYS A 134 4.13 -0.30 10.08
CA CYS A 134 2.81 -0.77 10.50
C CYS A 134 2.17 0.24 11.45
N GLU A 135 2.89 0.63 12.50
CA GLU A 135 2.46 1.63 13.49
C GLU A 135 2.28 3.02 12.86
N SER A 136 3.05 3.33 11.81
CA SER A 136 2.91 4.58 11.04
C SER A 136 1.77 4.57 10.02
N HIS A 137 0.96 3.51 9.95
CA HIS A 137 -0.17 3.38 9.02
C HIS A 137 0.22 3.52 7.52
N VAL A 138 1.43 3.11 7.13
CA VAL A 138 1.91 3.17 5.73
C VAL A 138 0.95 2.48 4.74
N PRO A 139 0.41 1.28 5.03
CA PRO A 139 -0.55 0.63 4.14
C PRO A 139 -1.82 1.46 3.89
N ALA A 140 -2.35 2.11 4.93
CA ALA A 140 -3.53 2.96 4.80
C ALA A 140 -3.22 4.25 4.03
N ALA A 141 -2.05 4.84 4.23
CA ALA A 141 -1.59 5.98 3.44
C ALA A 141 -1.44 5.62 1.95
N ALA A 142 -0.94 4.43 1.65
CA ALA A 142 -0.84 3.92 0.28
C ALA A 142 -2.22 3.71 -0.38
N ASP A 143 -3.21 3.25 0.39
CA ASP A 143 -4.59 3.15 -0.08
C ASP A 143 -5.19 4.52 -0.37
N HIS A 144 -4.99 5.49 0.52
CA HIS A 144 -5.44 6.86 0.29
C HIS A 144 -4.81 7.49 -0.96
N LEU A 145 -3.52 7.23 -1.23
CA LEU A 145 -2.88 7.75 -2.45
C LEU A 145 -3.57 7.23 -3.73
N ARG A 146 -3.92 5.94 -3.75
CA ARG A 146 -4.45 5.23 -4.93
C ARG A 146 -5.96 5.34 -5.10
N TRP A 147 -6.69 5.46 -4.01
CA TRP A 147 -8.14 5.41 -4.02
C TRP A 147 -8.70 6.83 -3.95
N PRO A 148 -9.15 7.39 -5.08
CA PRO A 148 -9.73 8.72 -5.08
C PRO A 148 -11.00 8.74 -4.24
N LEU A 149 -11.24 9.85 -3.57
CA LEU A 149 -12.52 10.10 -2.91
C LEU A 149 -13.60 10.29 -3.98
N TRP A 150 -14.65 9.46 -3.92
CA TRP A 150 -15.81 9.59 -4.80
C TRP A 150 -16.83 10.54 -4.17
N LEU A 151 -17.08 11.66 -4.85
CA LEU A 151 -18.15 12.59 -4.48
C LEU A 151 -19.44 12.17 -5.19
N ARG A 152 -20.50 11.89 -4.42
CA ARG A 152 -21.83 11.58 -4.96
C ARG A 152 -22.75 12.80 -4.77
N PRO A 153 -23.49 13.24 -5.80
CA PRO A 153 -24.54 14.24 -5.63
C PRO A 153 -25.57 13.74 -4.62
N LEU A 154 -26.02 14.62 -3.72
CA LEU A 154 -27.10 14.28 -2.80
C LEU A 154 -28.38 13.99 -3.62
N PRO A 155 -29.08 12.87 -3.36
CA PRO A 155 -30.41 12.68 -3.93
C PRO A 155 -31.34 13.81 -3.44
N SER A 156 -32.22 14.29 -4.31
CA SER A 156 -33.25 15.26 -3.91
C SER A 156 -34.04 14.72 -2.70
N ALA A 157 -34.46 15.62 -1.81
CA ALA A 157 -34.95 15.40 -0.44
C ALA A 157 -36.06 14.36 -0.19
N GLN A 158 -36.49 13.56 -1.16
CA GLN A 158 -37.59 12.60 -1.07
C GLN A 158 -37.17 11.17 -0.73
N ARG A 159 -35.88 10.86 -0.57
CA ARG A 159 -35.43 9.62 0.07
C ARG A 159 -34.32 9.94 1.05
N PRO A 160 -34.45 9.60 2.34
CA PRO A 160 -33.26 9.42 3.15
C PRO A 160 -32.54 8.22 2.55
N ASP A 161 -31.58 8.46 1.66
CA ASP A 161 -30.63 7.41 1.29
C ASP A 161 -29.91 7.09 2.60
N PRO A 162 -30.04 5.87 3.16
CA PRO A 162 -29.22 5.54 4.29
C PRO A 162 -27.81 5.53 3.71
N ALA A 163 -27.06 6.61 3.95
CA ALA A 163 -25.68 6.43 4.30
C ALA A 163 -25.73 5.45 5.47
N ARG A 164 -25.76 4.13 5.18
CA ARG A 164 -25.44 3.09 6.12
C ARG A 164 -23.97 3.31 6.40
N GLN A 165 -23.73 4.31 7.24
CA GLN A 165 -22.45 4.61 7.82
C GLN A 165 -22.14 3.38 8.65
N LEU A 166 -21.37 2.48 8.07
CA LEU A 166 -20.59 1.54 8.86
C LEU A 166 -19.51 2.38 9.56
N TRP A 167 -19.92 3.07 10.62
CA TRP A 167 -19.00 3.69 11.57
C TRP A 167 -18.57 2.61 12.53
N PHE A 168 -17.54 1.88 12.14
CA PHE A 168 -16.76 1.17 13.13
C PHE A 168 -15.35 1.73 13.12
N PRO A 169 -14.79 2.06 14.29
CA PRO A 169 -13.41 2.47 14.37
C PRO A 169 -12.58 1.28 13.90
N TRP A 170 -11.87 1.42 12.78
CA TRP A 170 -10.90 0.41 12.34
C TRP A 170 -9.76 0.41 13.35
N PRO A 171 -9.69 -0.55 14.28
CA PRO A 171 -8.90 -0.36 15.49
C PRO A 171 -7.47 -0.90 15.32
N GLU A 172 -7.18 -1.57 14.21
CA GLU A 172 -5.99 -2.40 14.07
C GLU A 172 -5.19 -2.04 12.80
N TYR A 173 -4.04 -1.38 12.98
CA TYR A 173 -3.12 -1.03 11.89
C TYR A 173 -2.40 -2.25 11.28
N THR A 174 -2.51 -3.41 11.91
CA THR A 174 -1.96 -4.68 11.41
C THR A 174 -2.92 -5.40 10.46
N GLN A 175 -4.09 -4.84 10.18
CA GLN A 175 -5.12 -5.45 9.34
C GLN A 175 -5.54 -4.50 8.23
N ARG A 176 -5.83 -5.06 7.06
CA ARG A 176 -6.33 -4.32 5.90
C ARG A 176 -7.62 -4.94 5.39
N LEU A 177 -8.60 -4.09 5.09
CA LEU A 177 -9.82 -4.49 4.39
C LEU A 177 -9.50 -4.72 2.91
N LEU A 178 -9.77 -5.93 2.40
CA LEU A 178 -9.65 -6.22 0.98
C LEU A 178 -10.99 -6.12 0.27
N GLU A 179 -12.05 -6.62 0.90
CA GLU A 179 -13.35 -6.73 0.26
C GLU A 179 -14.47 -6.73 1.30
N LEU A 180 -15.58 -6.08 0.95
CA LEU A 180 -16.88 -6.26 1.57
C LEU A 180 -17.90 -6.50 0.45
N ARG A 181 -18.48 -7.70 0.40
CA ARG A 181 -19.47 -8.05 -0.63
C ARG A 181 -20.73 -8.68 -0.03
N PRO A 182 -21.92 -8.44 -0.60
CA PRO A 182 -23.12 -9.19 -0.22
C PRO A 182 -22.96 -10.66 -0.62
N THR A 183 -23.54 -11.56 0.17
CA THR A 183 -23.67 -12.98 -0.22
C THR A 183 -24.82 -13.14 -1.22
N GLU A 184 -24.83 -14.24 -1.98
CA GLU A 184 -25.82 -14.50 -3.05
C GLU A 184 -27.28 -14.36 -2.61
N ASN A 185 -27.58 -14.66 -1.34
CA ASN A 185 -28.93 -14.57 -0.78
C ASN A 185 -29.30 -13.15 -0.27
N GLY A 186 -28.40 -12.17 -0.36
CA GLY A 186 -28.61 -10.77 0.05
C GLY A 186 -28.83 -10.53 1.55
N ARG A 187 -28.90 -11.59 2.36
CA ARG A 187 -29.16 -11.55 3.82
C ARG A 187 -27.90 -11.44 4.67
N GLN A 188 -26.72 -11.68 4.11
CA GLN A 188 -25.45 -11.60 4.84
C GLN A 188 -24.42 -10.88 3.98
N SER A 189 -23.41 -10.31 4.62
CA SER A 189 -22.24 -9.75 3.94
C SER A 189 -21.01 -10.57 4.31
N GLN A 190 -20.12 -10.75 3.33
CA GLN A 190 -18.81 -11.34 3.52
C GLN A 190 -17.76 -10.23 3.60
N LEU A 191 -16.92 -10.29 4.63
CA LEU A 191 -15.77 -9.43 4.84
C LEU A 191 -14.48 -10.21 4.61
N THR A 192 -13.61 -9.71 3.74
CA THR A 192 -12.28 -10.29 3.49
C THR A 192 -11.21 -9.36 4.07
N LEU A 193 -10.39 -9.90 4.97
CA LEU A 193 -9.32 -9.17 5.66
C LEU A 193 -7.96 -9.77 5.35
N GLN A 194 -6.95 -8.91 5.32
CA GLN A 194 -5.55 -9.28 5.23
C GLN A 194 -4.84 -8.94 6.54
N GLN A 195 -4.10 -9.90 7.11
CA GLN A 195 -3.15 -9.62 8.18
C GLN A 195 -1.83 -9.16 7.58
N LEU A 196 -1.33 -8.01 8.00
CA LEU A 196 -0.12 -7.39 7.45
C LEU A 196 1.14 -7.76 8.24
N ALA A 197 1.01 -8.00 9.55
CA ALA A 197 2.12 -8.35 10.42
C ALA A 197 1.94 -9.76 11.03
N PRO A 198 3.00 -10.59 11.08
CA PRO A 198 2.91 -11.90 11.71
C PRO A 198 2.59 -11.76 13.21
N CYS A 199 1.55 -12.46 13.64
CA CYS A 199 1.21 -12.72 15.05
C CYS A 199 0.70 -11.53 15.91
N ARG A 200 0.26 -10.41 15.32
CA ARG A 200 -0.19 -9.23 16.12
C ARG A 200 -1.65 -8.81 15.99
N GLY A 201 -2.37 -9.24 14.97
CA GLY A 201 -3.76 -8.81 14.81
C GLY A 201 -4.70 -9.45 15.82
N ARG A 202 -5.24 -8.64 16.73
CA ARG A 202 -6.37 -9.05 17.57
C ARG A 202 -7.64 -9.00 16.72
N LEU A 203 -8.38 -10.10 16.68
CA LEU A 203 -9.68 -10.18 16.02
C LEU A 203 -10.83 -9.81 16.97
N GLY A 204 -10.52 -9.25 18.14
CA GLY A 204 -11.50 -8.97 19.18
C GLY A 204 -12.63 -8.05 18.71
N TRP A 205 -12.33 -7.12 17.80
CA TRP A 205 -13.31 -6.18 17.27
C TRP A 205 -14.36 -6.85 16.38
N LEU A 206 -14.04 -7.96 15.72
CA LEU A 206 -14.99 -8.69 14.87
C LEU A 206 -16.13 -9.32 15.70
N LYS A 207 -15.97 -9.52 17.01
CA LYS A 207 -17.07 -9.96 17.90
C LYS A 207 -18.24 -8.97 17.94
N LEU A 208 -18.03 -7.71 17.53
CA LEU A 208 -19.13 -6.75 17.36
C LEU A 208 -20.09 -7.17 16.25
N PHE A 209 -19.63 -7.98 15.28
CA PHE A 209 -20.36 -8.31 14.06
C PHE A 209 -20.64 -9.80 13.88
N THR A 210 -20.20 -10.65 14.82
CA THR A 210 -20.38 -12.10 14.68
C THR A 210 -20.41 -12.77 16.05
N ASP A 211 -21.30 -13.75 16.19
CA ASP A 211 -21.31 -14.65 17.35
C ASP A 211 -20.30 -15.81 17.20
N ALA A 212 -19.54 -15.84 16.08
CA ALA A 212 -18.54 -16.87 15.86
C ALA A 212 -17.38 -16.76 16.86
N GLU A 213 -16.94 -17.89 17.41
CA GLU A 213 -15.70 -17.93 18.18
C GLU A 213 -14.49 -17.69 17.26
N LEU A 214 -13.91 -16.50 17.37
CA LEU A 214 -12.77 -16.10 16.56
C LEU A 214 -11.46 -16.59 17.19
N LYS A 215 -10.95 -17.70 16.68
CA LYS A 215 -9.56 -18.11 16.92
C LYS A 215 -8.60 -17.13 16.22
N PRO A 216 -7.40 -16.87 16.76
CA PRO A 216 -6.37 -16.12 16.04
C PRO A 216 -6.17 -16.67 14.62
N LEU A 217 -6.00 -15.79 13.64
CA LEU A 217 -5.70 -16.20 12.26
C LEU A 217 -4.25 -16.69 12.19
N GLN A 218 -4.03 -17.79 11.47
CA GLN A 218 -2.66 -18.15 11.07
C GLN A 218 -2.15 -17.16 10.01
N PRO A 219 -0.83 -16.98 9.85
CA PRO A 219 -0.26 -16.00 8.92
C PRO A 219 -0.66 -16.17 7.44
N TRP A 220 -1.20 -17.34 7.07
CA TRP A 220 -1.60 -17.71 5.70
C TRP A 220 -3.09 -18.09 5.61
N GLU A 221 -3.87 -17.85 6.65
CA GLU A 221 -5.28 -18.26 6.68
C GLU A 221 -6.19 -17.18 6.09
N ILE A 222 -6.96 -17.53 5.07
CA ILE A 222 -8.11 -16.75 4.61
C ILE A 222 -9.35 -17.35 5.28
N ARG A 223 -10.06 -16.55 6.08
CA ARG A 223 -11.28 -16.96 6.78
C ARG A 223 -12.44 -16.08 6.35
N SER A 224 -13.55 -16.71 5.99
CA SER A 224 -14.84 -16.04 5.83
C SER A 224 -15.64 -16.18 7.12
N VAL A 225 -16.19 -15.08 7.63
CA VAL A 225 -17.04 -15.08 8.82
C VAL A 225 -18.36 -14.41 8.46
N PRO A 226 -19.52 -15.05 8.70
CA PRO A 226 -20.80 -14.41 8.46
C PRO A 226 -20.96 -13.24 9.44
N LEU A 227 -21.31 -12.08 8.89
CA LEU A 227 -21.70 -10.92 9.67
C LEU A 227 -23.16 -11.08 10.09
N SER A 228 -23.46 -10.88 11.38
CA SER A 228 -24.83 -10.76 11.89
C SER A 228 -25.34 -9.34 11.68
N ASP A 229 -26.66 -9.18 11.53
CA ASP A 229 -27.32 -7.87 11.33
C ASP A 229 -27.31 -6.98 12.60
N ARG A 230 -26.30 -7.10 13.46
CA ARG A 230 -26.15 -6.27 14.65
C ARG A 230 -25.58 -4.90 14.27
N VAL A 231 -26.42 -4.06 13.69
CA VAL A 231 -26.27 -2.59 13.67
C VAL A 231 -27.64 -1.97 13.87
#